data_AF-A0A8H7VWS1-F1
#
_entry.id   AF-A0A8H7VWS1-F1
#
_cell.length_a   1.000
_cell.length_b   1.000
_cell.length_c   1.000
_cell.angle_alpha   90.00
_cell.angle_beta   90.00
_cell.angle_gamma   90.00
#
_symmetry.space_group_name_H-M   'P 1'
#
loop_
_entity.id
_entity.type
_entity.pdbx_description
1 polymer ?
#
loop_
_entity_poly.entity_id
_entity_poly.type
_entity_poly.pdbx_seq_one_letter_code
_entity_poly.pdbx_strand_id
1 'polypeptide(L)'
;MNTSELFCQVCVDWIGGLDSHPAEQYVASQITLKWVHHFKQDISILNTRKYRQIERQLRWKDTPQYIMKGDFCFISSDWMVEWEMFVEGWKTTRPSVLIDQTRLLSLVNELNQEGTNPFYLHSNGSVMIISSQTWDYLSRHYNVKGKKITEDDLSPVENYASIIQRINYWKKRALNYTR
;
A
#
# COMPACT_ATOMS: atom_id res chain seq x y z
N MET A 1 -18.00 17.65 3.13
CA MET A 1 -17.95 16.34 2.46
C MET A 1 -17.50 16.62 1.04
N ASN A 2 -16.26 16.30 0.66
CA ASN A 2 -15.77 16.58 -0.69
C ASN A 2 -16.10 15.38 -1.57
N THR A 3 -17.29 15.40 -2.19
CA THR A 3 -17.77 14.35 -3.09
C THR A 3 -17.28 14.53 -4.53
N SER A 4 -16.36 15.47 -4.76
CA SER A 4 -15.87 15.84 -6.09
C SER A 4 -14.71 14.96 -6.57
N GLU A 5 -14.10 14.17 -5.70
CA GLU A 5 -12.91 13.37 -6.04
C GLU A 5 -13.26 11.90 -6.28
N LEU A 6 -12.87 11.37 -7.44
CA LEU A 6 -12.95 9.96 -7.81
C LEU A 6 -11.54 9.42 -8.05
N PHE A 7 -11.27 8.18 -7.66
CA PHE A 7 -10.00 7.55 -8.01
C PHE A 7 -10.10 6.92 -9.40
N CYS A 8 -9.24 7.35 -10.32
CA CYS A 8 -9.13 6.78 -11.64
C CYS A 8 -8.05 5.69 -11.64
N GLN A 9 -8.45 4.44 -11.77
CA GLN A 9 -7.50 3.31 -11.80
C GLN A 9 -6.57 3.35 -13.02
N VAL A 10 -7.02 3.92 -14.14
CA VAL A 10 -6.21 4.03 -15.38
C VAL A 10 -5.12 5.09 -15.22
N CYS A 11 -5.46 6.24 -14.63
CA CYS A 11 -4.50 7.31 -14.36
C CYS A 11 -3.68 7.04 -13.09
N VAL A 12 -4.13 6.09 -12.27
CA VAL A 12 -3.69 5.85 -10.90
C VAL A 12 -3.71 7.13 -10.06
N ASP A 13 -4.66 8.03 -10.33
CA ASP A 13 -4.70 9.36 -9.72
C ASP A 13 -6.13 9.74 -9.29
N TRP A 14 -6.23 10.72 -8.40
CA TRP A 14 -7.49 11.31 -7.99
C TRP A 14 -7.93 12.39 -8.98
N ILE A 15 -9.07 12.16 -9.61
CA ILE A 15 -9.69 13.10 -10.53
C ILE A 15 -10.81 13.87 -9.83
N GLY A 16 -10.90 15.17 -10.10
CA GLY A 16 -11.91 16.06 -9.55
C GLY A 16 -11.56 16.72 -8.22
N GLY A 17 -10.28 16.65 -7.82
CA GLY A 17 -9.71 17.52 -6.80
C GLY A 17 -9.48 18.93 -7.34
N LEU A 18 -9.13 19.86 -6.45
CA LEU A 18 -8.85 21.27 -6.82
C LEU A 18 -7.69 21.40 -7.81
N ASP A 19 -6.73 20.47 -7.74
CA ASP A 19 -5.54 20.42 -8.59
C ASP A 19 -5.76 19.61 -9.89
N SER A 20 -6.91 18.95 -10.05
CA SER A 20 -7.23 18.18 -11.25
C SER A 20 -7.58 19.08 -12.44
N HIS A 21 -7.48 18.56 -13.66
CA HIS A 21 -7.85 19.32 -14.85
C HIS A 21 -9.36 19.68 -14.83
N PRO A 22 -9.80 20.87 -15.28
CA PRO A 22 -11.23 21.27 -15.21
C PRO A 22 -12.20 20.27 -15.87
N ALA A 23 -11.77 19.60 -16.93
CA ALA A 23 -12.56 18.55 -17.57
C ALA A 23 -12.75 17.31 -16.66
N GLU A 24 -11.73 16.93 -15.89
CA GLU A 24 -11.79 15.83 -14.93
C GLU A 24 -12.70 16.19 -13.75
N GLN A 25 -12.62 17.43 -13.27
CA GLN A 25 -13.54 17.96 -12.25
C GLN A 25 -14.99 17.91 -12.73
N TYR A 26 -15.25 18.31 -13.98
CA TYR A 26 -16.58 18.23 -14.56
C TYR A 26 -17.08 16.79 -14.64
N VAL A 27 -16.27 15.86 -15.18
CA VAL A 27 -16.64 14.44 -15.29
C VAL A 27 -16.91 13.83 -13.91
N ALA A 28 -16.04 14.06 -12.94
CA ALA A 28 -16.21 13.57 -11.58
C ALA A 28 -17.50 14.10 -10.94
N SER A 29 -17.81 15.39 -11.13
CA SER A 29 -19.05 16.00 -10.64
C SER A 29 -20.31 15.35 -11.24
N GLN A 30 -20.30 15.05 -12.55
CA GLN A 30 -21.44 14.43 -13.24
C GLN A 30 -21.66 12.98 -12.79
N ILE A 31 -20.58 12.22 -12.59
CA ILE A 31 -20.64 10.86 -12.05
C ILE A 31 -21.19 10.92 -10.63
N THR A 32 -20.63 11.77 -9.77
CA THR A 32 -21.12 11.94 -8.39
C THR A 32 -22.60 12.30 -8.35
N LEU A 33 -23.07 13.27 -9.15
CA LEU A 33 -24.47 13.69 -9.19
C LEU A 33 -25.42 12.54 -9.55
N LYS A 34 -25.06 11.74 -10.56
CA LYS A 34 -25.84 10.55 -10.95
C LYS A 34 -25.92 9.52 -9.84
N TRP A 35 -24.88 9.42 -9.01
CA TRP A 35 -24.77 8.41 -7.96
C TRP A 35 -25.43 8.86 -6.66
N VAL A 36 -25.40 10.16 -6.33
CA VAL A 36 -25.98 10.73 -5.09
C VAL A 36 -27.46 10.40 -4.90
N HIS A 37 -28.24 10.31 -5.98
CA HIS A 37 -29.66 9.94 -5.90
C HIS A 37 -29.91 8.46 -5.51
N HIS A 38 -28.90 7.59 -5.62
CA HIS A 38 -29.03 6.16 -5.34
C HIS A 38 -28.53 5.74 -3.95
N PHE A 39 -27.85 6.62 -3.20
CA PHE A 39 -27.33 6.27 -1.87
C PHE A 39 -28.16 6.90 -0.76
N LYS A 40 -29.04 6.11 -0.12
CA LYS A 40 -29.38 6.36 1.28
C LYS A 40 -28.09 6.17 2.08
N GLN A 41 -27.48 7.27 2.52
CA GLN A 41 -26.18 7.22 3.19
C GLN A 41 -26.35 6.76 4.63
N ASP A 42 -26.07 5.48 4.87
CA ASP A 42 -25.84 4.97 6.20
C ASP A 42 -24.52 5.55 6.76
N ILE A 43 -24.51 5.92 8.04
CA ILE A 43 -23.36 6.53 8.74
C ILE A 43 -22.15 5.58 8.68
N SER A 44 -22.39 4.27 8.69
CA SER A 44 -21.38 3.23 8.53
C SER A 44 -20.60 3.37 7.20
N ILE A 45 -21.30 3.70 6.11
CA ILE A 45 -20.73 3.86 4.76
C ILE A 45 -19.88 5.13 4.70
N LEU A 46 -20.33 6.21 5.36
CA LEU A 46 -19.59 7.48 5.42
C LEU A 46 -18.23 7.33 6.11
N ASN A 47 -18.20 6.61 7.22
CA ASN A 47 -16.95 6.35 7.94
C ASN A 47 -16.00 5.48 7.11
N THR A 48 -16.49 4.40 6.52
CA THR A 48 -15.69 3.52 5.63
C THR A 48 -15.06 4.30 4.48
N ARG A 49 -15.79 5.22 3.86
CA ARG A 49 -15.27 6.07 2.78
C ARG A 49 -14.11 6.96 3.23
N LYS A 50 -14.24 7.63 4.38
CA LYS A 50 -13.18 8.49 4.93
C LYS A 50 -11.90 7.69 5.18
N TYR A 51 -12.02 6.51 5.78
CA TYR A 51 -10.87 5.66 6.05
C TYR A 51 -10.16 5.19 4.78
N ARG A 52 -10.93 4.75 3.77
CA ARG A 52 -10.35 4.37 2.48
C ARG A 52 -9.64 5.52 1.79
N GLN A 53 -10.17 6.74 1.87
CA GLN A 53 -9.52 7.89 1.25
C GLN A 53 -8.13 8.15 1.84
N ILE A 54 -8.02 8.13 3.18
CA ILE A 54 -6.73 8.29 3.89
C ILE A 54 -5.78 7.14 3.53
N GLU A 55 -6.26 5.89 3.62
CA GLU A 55 -5.44 4.71 3.37
C GLU A 55 -4.98 4.61 1.90
N ARG A 56 -5.79 5.11 0.95
CA ARG A 56 -5.41 5.19 -0.47
C ARG A 56 -4.35 6.25 -0.72
N GLN A 57 -4.40 7.39 -0.04
CA GLN A 57 -3.34 8.40 -0.11
C GLN A 57 -2.01 7.86 0.44
N LEU A 58 -2.05 7.05 1.50
CA LEU A 58 -0.87 6.35 2.00
C LEU A 58 -0.34 5.35 0.97
N ARG A 59 -1.21 4.51 0.43
CA ARG A 59 -0.84 3.53 -0.61
C ARG A 59 -0.20 4.17 -1.83
N TRP A 60 -0.69 5.33 -2.25
CA TRP A 60 -0.13 6.09 -3.36
C TRP A 60 1.31 6.53 -3.11
N LYS A 61 1.62 6.97 -1.88
CA LYS A 61 2.99 7.34 -1.47
C LYS A 61 3.93 6.13 -1.33
N ASP A 62 3.39 4.92 -1.25
CA ASP A 62 4.17 3.68 -1.29
C ASP A 62 4.47 3.19 -2.72
N THR A 63 4.05 3.92 -3.75
CA THR A 63 4.46 3.59 -5.12
C THR A 63 5.98 3.77 -5.30
N PRO A 64 6.59 3.03 -6.24
CA PRO A 64 8.05 2.98 -6.40
C PRO A 64 8.74 4.33 -6.51
N GLN A 65 8.07 5.30 -7.12
CA GLN A 65 8.57 6.65 -7.35
C GLN A 65 8.78 7.45 -6.07
N TYR A 66 7.95 7.23 -5.05
CA TYR A 66 7.95 7.99 -3.80
C TYR A 66 8.66 7.25 -2.67
N ILE A 67 8.43 5.95 -2.56
CA ILE A 67 8.94 5.13 -1.45
C ILE A 67 10.46 5.05 -1.40
N MET A 68 11.14 5.19 -2.54
CA MET A 68 12.61 5.13 -2.62
C MET A 68 13.31 6.41 -2.19
N LYS A 69 12.57 7.48 -1.92
CA LYS A 69 13.13 8.77 -1.50
C LYS A 69 13.16 8.94 0.02
N GLY A 70 12.65 7.97 0.78
CA GLY A 70 12.59 8.04 2.25
C GLY A 70 12.75 6.67 2.91
N ASP A 71 12.58 6.64 4.23
CA ASP A 71 12.73 5.42 5.02
C ASP A 71 11.58 4.45 4.74
N PHE A 72 11.93 3.19 4.46
CA PHE A 72 10.96 2.12 4.20
C PHE A 72 11.15 0.94 5.16
N CYS A 73 10.13 0.10 5.20
CA CYS A 73 10.12 -1.13 5.97
C CYS A 73 9.37 -2.23 5.22
N PHE A 74 9.43 -3.44 5.77
CA PHE A 74 8.86 -4.63 5.17
C PHE A 74 7.59 -5.07 5.89
N ILE A 75 6.67 -5.63 5.13
CA ILE A 75 5.41 -6.21 5.59
C ILE A 75 5.08 -7.43 4.73
N SER A 76 4.29 -8.37 5.24
CA SER A 76 3.88 -9.54 4.46
C SER A 76 2.99 -9.15 3.28
N SER A 77 3.28 -9.71 2.10
CA SER A 77 2.48 -9.44 0.91
C SER A 77 1.03 -9.88 1.08
N ASP A 78 0.79 -11.01 1.74
CA ASP A 78 -0.57 -11.56 1.94
C ASP A 78 -1.48 -10.57 2.68
N TRP A 79 -0.93 -9.93 3.71
CA TRP A 79 -1.67 -8.91 4.47
C TRP A 79 -1.88 -7.65 3.64
N MET A 80 -0.85 -7.23 2.89
CA MET A 80 -0.94 -6.06 2.03
C MET A 80 -1.98 -6.21 0.92
N VAL A 81 -2.10 -7.40 0.31
CA VAL A 81 -3.12 -7.67 -0.71
C VAL A 81 -4.52 -7.48 -0.15
N GLU A 82 -4.79 -8.01 1.05
CA GLU A 82 -6.08 -7.82 1.71
C GLU A 82 -6.37 -6.34 1.99
N TRP A 83 -5.34 -5.60 2.41
CA TRP A 83 -5.44 -4.16 2.64
C TRP A 83 -5.69 -3.38 1.34
N GLU A 84 -4.95 -3.67 0.27
CA GLU A 84 -5.12 -3.08 -1.06
C GLU A 84 -6.53 -3.34 -1.60
N MET A 85 -7.03 -4.58 -1.48
CA MET A 85 -8.41 -4.92 -1.86
C MET A 85 -9.45 -4.06 -1.12
N PHE A 86 -9.24 -3.78 0.17
CA PHE A 86 -10.11 -2.88 0.93
C PHE A 86 -9.98 -1.42 0.47
N VAL A 87 -8.75 -0.94 0.33
CA VAL A 87 -8.42 0.45 -0.03
C VAL A 87 -8.93 0.81 -1.42
N GLU A 88 -8.80 -0.10 -2.38
CA GLU A 88 -9.32 0.07 -3.75
C GLU A 88 -10.84 -0.10 -3.82
N GLY A 89 -11.43 -0.77 -2.84
CA GLY A 89 -12.88 -0.91 -2.69
C GLY A 89 -13.45 -2.23 -3.17
N TRP A 90 -12.61 -3.20 -3.55
CA TRP A 90 -12.99 -4.58 -3.84
C TRP A 90 -13.58 -5.28 -2.62
N LYS A 91 -13.12 -4.94 -1.41
CA LYS A 91 -13.66 -5.45 -0.13
C LYS A 91 -14.27 -4.33 0.69
N THR A 92 -15.47 -4.54 1.22
CA THR A 92 -16.21 -3.57 2.07
C THR A 92 -15.66 -3.48 3.49
N THR A 93 -15.01 -4.54 3.97
CA THR A 93 -14.46 -4.64 5.32
C THR A 93 -12.95 -4.47 5.30
N ARG A 94 -12.42 -3.83 6.34
CA ARG A 94 -10.97 -3.78 6.58
C ARG A 94 -10.41 -5.18 6.85
N PRO A 95 -9.11 -5.42 6.59
CA PRO A 95 -8.43 -6.61 7.07
C PRO A 95 -8.63 -6.79 8.58
N SER A 96 -9.19 -7.92 8.98
CA SER A 96 -9.28 -8.33 10.38
C SER A 96 -8.08 -9.19 10.82
N VAL A 97 -7.32 -9.69 9.85
CA VAL A 97 -6.13 -10.50 10.08
C VAL A 97 -5.02 -9.64 10.70
N LEU A 98 -4.33 -10.21 11.68
CA LEU A 98 -3.18 -9.61 12.36
C LEU A 98 -2.01 -9.40 11.39
N ILE A 99 -1.33 -8.25 11.48
CA ILE A 99 -0.03 -8.05 10.86
C ILE A 99 1.00 -8.80 11.71
N ASP A 100 1.37 -10.03 11.30
CA ASP A 100 2.37 -10.83 12.01
C ASP A 100 3.77 -10.66 11.39
N GLN A 101 4.57 -9.77 11.97
CA GLN A 101 5.95 -9.52 11.58
C GLN A 101 6.91 -10.61 12.07
N THR A 102 6.53 -11.40 13.09
CA THR A 102 7.38 -12.50 13.57
C THR A 102 7.51 -13.61 12.52
N ARG A 103 6.45 -13.84 11.75
CA ARG A 103 6.45 -14.81 10.65
C ARG A 103 7.32 -14.35 9.49
N LEU A 104 7.46 -13.05 9.26
CA LEU A 104 8.27 -12.49 8.18
C LEU A 104 9.76 -12.79 8.40
N LEU A 105 10.26 -12.63 9.63
CA LEU A 105 11.65 -13.00 9.96
C LEU A 105 11.93 -14.50 9.74
N SER A 106 10.97 -15.37 10.08
CA SER A 106 11.09 -16.82 9.84
C SER A 106 11.08 -17.15 8.34
N LEU A 107 10.20 -16.52 7.55
CA LEU A 107 10.13 -16.70 6.09
C LEU A 107 11.41 -16.26 5.38
N VAL A 108 12.01 -15.15 5.82
CA VAL A 108 13.27 -14.65 5.26
C VAL A 108 14.43 -15.60 5.61
N ASN A 109 14.37 -16.31 6.74
CA ASN A 109 15.32 -17.39 7.05
C ASN A 109 15.13 -18.62 6.15
N GLU A 110 13.90 -19.00 5.83
CA GLU A 110 13.58 -20.15 4.97
C GLU A 110 13.89 -19.90 3.48
N LEU A 111 13.67 -18.67 2.98
CA LEU A 111 13.96 -18.23 1.60
C LEU A 111 15.46 -18.25 1.22
N ASN A 112 16.35 -18.55 2.17
CA ASN A 112 17.76 -18.78 1.89
C ASN A 112 18.08 -20.17 1.38
N GLN A 113 17.19 -21.13 1.56
CA GLN A 113 17.44 -22.53 1.18
C GLN A 113 16.94 -22.87 -0.22
N GLU A 114 15.94 -22.15 -0.72
CA GLU A 114 15.46 -22.27 -2.09
C GLU A 114 15.45 -20.88 -2.70
N GLY A 115 16.02 -20.73 -3.90
CA GLY A 115 16.16 -19.45 -4.61
C GLY A 115 14.82 -18.87 -5.07
N THR A 116 13.89 -18.64 -4.15
CA THR A 116 12.54 -18.20 -4.45
C THR A 116 12.53 -16.70 -4.67
N ASN A 117 11.76 -16.31 -5.68
CA ASN A 117 11.68 -14.95 -6.15
C ASN A 117 10.86 -14.08 -5.17
N PRO A 118 11.43 -13.04 -4.52
CA PRO A 118 10.68 -12.14 -3.63
C PRO A 118 9.65 -11.30 -4.39
N PHE A 119 9.68 -11.34 -5.74
CA PHE A 119 8.70 -10.72 -6.63
C PHE A 119 7.54 -11.64 -7.01
N TYR A 120 7.31 -12.76 -6.34
CA TYR A 120 5.96 -13.27 -6.27
C TYR A 120 5.14 -12.33 -5.40
N LEU A 121 4.87 -11.14 -5.93
CA LEU A 121 3.66 -10.38 -5.61
C LEU A 121 2.55 -11.43 -5.65
N HIS A 122 1.93 -11.71 -4.50
CA HIS A 122 0.87 -12.69 -4.33
C HIS A 122 1.26 -14.17 -4.10
N SER A 123 2.50 -14.53 -3.76
CA SER A 123 2.75 -15.86 -3.15
C SER A 123 2.77 -15.79 -1.62
N ASN A 124 2.16 -16.80 -0.99
CA ASN A 124 2.29 -17.05 0.44
C ASN A 124 3.77 -16.99 0.85
N GLY A 125 4.10 -16.08 1.75
CA GLY A 125 5.46 -15.94 2.28
C GLY A 125 6.37 -14.90 1.58
N SER A 126 5.83 -14.11 0.66
CA SER A 126 6.56 -12.96 0.08
C SER A 126 6.46 -11.69 0.94
N VAL A 127 7.34 -10.72 0.68
CA VAL A 127 7.40 -9.45 1.41
C VAL A 127 7.18 -8.26 0.48
N MET A 128 6.48 -7.25 0.97
CA MET A 128 6.29 -5.95 0.31
C MET A 128 7.02 -4.84 1.06
N ILE A 129 7.42 -3.82 0.31
CA ILE A 129 8.03 -2.59 0.83
C ILE A 129 6.93 -1.55 1.01
N ILE A 130 6.87 -0.93 2.19
CA ILE A 130 6.00 0.21 2.50
C ILE A 130 6.81 1.33 3.15
N SER A 131 6.36 2.57 3.01
CA SER A 131 7.00 3.71 3.66
C SER A 131 6.84 3.65 5.17
N SER A 132 7.76 4.29 5.89
CA SER A 132 7.65 4.44 7.34
C SER A 132 6.36 5.15 7.76
N GLN A 133 5.88 6.11 6.95
CA GLN A 133 4.62 6.80 7.19
C GLN A 133 3.43 5.82 7.15
N THR A 134 3.38 4.94 6.14
CA THR A 134 2.35 3.91 6.05
C THR A 134 2.43 2.97 7.24
N TRP A 135 3.62 2.52 7.63
CA TRP A 135 3.78 1.67 8.81
C TRP A 135 3.26 2.31 10.10
N ASP A 136 3.59 3.57 10.35
CA ASP A 136 3.15 4.28 11.54
C ASP A 136 1.62 4.43 11.58
N TYR A 137 1.00 4.61 10.41
CA TYR A 137 -0.46 4.60 10.31
C TYR A 137 -1.01 3.20 10.60
N LEU A 138 -0.50 2.17 9.92
CA LEU A 138 -1.00 0.80 10.03
C LEU A 138 -0.88 0.27 11.46
N SER A 139 0.27 0.48 12.11
CA SER A 139 0.53 0.03 13.49
C SER A 139 -0.37 0.68 14.55
N ARG A 140 -0.98 1.84 14.25
CA ARG A 140 -1.96 2.50 15.13
C ARG A 140 -3.39 2.06 14.88
N HIS A 141 -3.71 1.58 13.68
CA HIS A 141 -5.09 1.33 13.25
C HIS A 141 -5.41 -0.16 13.03
N TYR A 142 -4.39 -1.01 13.02
CA TYR A 142 -4.49 -2.45 12.85
C TYR A 142 -3.73 -3.17 13.96
N ASN A 143 -4.12 -4.41 14.23
CA ASN A 143 -3.41 -5.23 15.21
C ASN A 143 -2.08 -5.69 14.60
N VAL A 144 -0.99 -5.45 15.34
CA VAL A 144 0.37 -5.83 14.94
C VAL A 144 0.97 -6.75 16.00
N LYS A 145 1.67 -7.78 15.54
CA LYS A 145 2.51 -8.65 16.37
C LYS A 145 3.94 -8.62 15.84
N GLY A 146 4.89 -8.35 16.74
CA GLY A 146 6.29 -8.13 16.39
C GLY A 146 6.61 -6.65 16.13
N LYS A 147 7.89 -6.37 15.86
CA LYS A 147 8.39 -5.01 15.61
C LYS A 147 8.38 -4.67 14.12
N LYS A 148 8.49 -3.38 13.81
CA LYS A 148 8.84 -2.88 12.47
C LYS A 148 10.12 -3.58 12.00
N ILE A 149 10.13 -4.04 10.75
CA ILE A 149 11.30 -4.68 10.14
C ILE A 149 11.84 -3.75 9.07
N THR A 150 13.09 -3.34 9.23
CA THR A 150 13.82 -2.43 8.35
C THR A 150 14.99 -3.13 7.67
N GLU A 151 15.72 -2.45 6.78
CA GLU A 151 16.94 -3.03 6.18
C GLU A 151 17.97 -3.43 7.24
N ASP A 152 18.09 -2.69 8.34
CA ASP A 152 19.06 -2.96 9.41
C ASP A 152 18.74 -4.27 10.13
N ASP A 153 17.46 -4.61 10.28
CA ASP A 153 17.03 -5.89 10.85
C ASP A 153 17.36 -7.08 9.93
N LEU A 154 17.61 -6.81 8.64
CA LEU A 154 18.03 -7.77 7.62
C LEU A 154 19.53 -7.68 7.33
N SER A 155 20.31 -6.85 8.02
CA SER A 155 21.75 -6.66 7.78
C SER A 155 22.71 -7.64 8.48
N PRO A 156 22.41 -8.29 9.64
CA PRO A 156 23.45 -8.96 10.41
C PRO A 156 23.84 -10.37 9.94
N VAL A 157 23.35 -10.87 8.81
CA VAL A 157 23.60 -12.26 8.40
C VAL A 157 23.87 -12.34 6.90
N GLU A 158 24.92 -13.05 6.51
CA GLU A 158 25.24 -13.40 5.10
C GLU A 158 24.01 -13.95 4.33
N ASN A 159 23.07 -14.52 5.09
CA ASN A 159 21.73 -14.95 4.71
C ASN A 159 20.81 -13.86 4.11
N TYR A 160 21.17 -12.59 4.06
CA TYR A 160 20.28 -11.55 3.50
C TYR A 160 20.91 -10.76 2.36
N ALA A 161 22.12 -11.14 1.94
CA ALA A 161 22.86 -10.49 0.86
C ALA A 161 22.06 -10.46 -0.46
N SER A 162 21.28 -11.51 -0.75
CA SER A 162 20.44 -11.61 -1.94
C SER A 162 19.29 -10.60 -1.94
N ILE A 163 18.68 -10.36 -0.78
CA ILE A 163 17.61 -9.37 -0.59
C ILE A 163 18.18 -7.97 -0.71
N ILE A 164 19.31 -7.68 -0.04
CA ILE A 164 20.00 -6.39 -0.10
C ILE A 164 20.44 -6.05 -1.54
N GLN A 165 21.07 -6.98 -2.26
CA GLN A 165 21.44 -6.77 -3.66
C GLN A 165 20.23 -6.46 -4.56
N ARG A 166 19.10 -7.13 -4.33
CA ARG A 166 17.86 -6.92 -5.08
C ARG A 166 17.20 -5.58 -4.76
N ILE A 167 17.18 -5.16 -3.49
CA ILE A 167 16.72 -3.81 -3.10
C ILE A 167 17.59 -2.75 -3.79
N ASN A 168 18.90 -2.94 -3.80
CA ASN A 168 19.84 -2.03 -4.47
C ASN A 168 19.61 -1.97 -5.99
N TYR A 169 19.31 -3.09 -6.64
CA TYR A 169 18.91 -3.12 -8.05
C TYR A 169 17.64 -2.29 -8.28
N TRP A 170 16.66 -2.40 -7.37
CA TRP A 170 15.41 -1.65 -7.48
C TRP A 170 15.59 -0.15 -7.25
N LYS A 171 16.35 0.23 -6.22
CA LYS A 171 16.78 1.62 -5.96
C LYS A 171 17.37 2.23 -7.25
N LYS A 172 18.28 1.51 -7.91
CA LYS A 172 18.86 1.93 -9.21
C LYS A 172 17.81 2.07 -10.32
N ARG A 173 16.87 1.13 -10.43
CA ARG A 173 15.83 1.18 -11.47
C ARG A 173 14.87 2.34 -11.26
N ALA A 174 14.38 2.54 -10.04
CA ALA A 174 13.46 3.62 -9.68
C ALA A 174 14.08 5.00 -9.95
N LEU A 175 15.36 5.18 -9.62
CA LEU A 175 16.11 6.42 -9.90
C LEU A 175 16.33 6.67 -11.40
N ASN A 176 16.33 5.63 -12.24
CA ASN A 176 16.49 5.77 -13.68
C ASN A 176 15.18 6.12 -14.41
N TYR A 177 14.01 5.99 -13.76
CA TYR A 177 12.71 6.44 -14.30
C TYR A 177 12.40 7.92 -14.01
N THR A 178 13.30 8.64 -13.32
CA THR A 178 13.20 10.08 -13.04
C THR A 178 13.96 10.98 -14.03
N ARG A 179 14.24 10.50 -15.25
CA ARG A 179 14.78 11.31 -16.36
C ARG A 179 13.74 11.52 -17.45
#